data_AF-A0A1M7MM30-F1
#
_entry.id   AF-A0A1M7MM30-F1
#
_cell.length_a   1.000
_cell.length_b   1.000
_cell.length_c   1.000
_cell.angle_alpha   90.00
_cell.angle_beta   90.00
_cell.angle_gamma   90.00
#
_symmetry.space_group_name_H-M   'P 1'
#
loop_
_entity.id
_entity.type
_entity.pdbx_description
1 polymer ?
#
loop_
_entity_poly.entity_id
_entity_poly.type
_entity_poly.pdbx_seq_one_letter_code
_entity_poly.pdbx_strand_id
1 'polypeptide(L)'
;MANQAVRFRVAYEGGDIRLVSEEEVGMTLPPSDELGEGEHSGFWYELRDADNQVLYRKVVRSPLREHAEAFHPETGAPTRVARAAEAGTFWLTVPSHPGACYLVLHSSPTEPRRTAEAATEVSRFDLRR
;
A
#
# COMPACT_ATOMS: atom_id res chain seq x y z
N MET A 1 6.75 -7.79 27.39
CA MET A 1 5.64 -8.19 26.50
C MET A 1 6.15 -8.03 25.09
N ALA A 2 6.02 -9.05 24.23
CA ALA A 2 6.41 -8.89 22.83
C ALA A 2 5.40 -7.96 22.15
N ASN A 3 5.85 -6.93 21.43
CA ASN A 3 4.96 -6.17 20.57
C ASN A 3 4.43 -7.12 19.50
N GLN A 4 3.11 -7.28 19.44
CA GLN A 4 2.45 -8.06 18.41
C GLN A 4 2.10 -7.16 17.23
N ALA A 5 2.36 -7.66 16.04
CA ALA A 5 2.00 -7.04 14.78
C ALA A 5 1.21 -8.03 13.95
N VAL A 6 0.47 -7.51 12.97
CA VAL A 6 -0.29 -8.30 12.01
C VAL A 6 0.31 -8.06 10.64
N ARG A 7 0.75 -9.15 9.99
CA ARG A 7 1.28 -9.14 8.63
C ARG A 7 0.21 -9.62 7.65
N PHE A 8 -0.12 -8.76 6.70
CA PHE A 8 -1.10 -9.02 5.66
C PHE A 8 -0.41 -9.35 4.35
N ARG A 9 -0.85 -10.43 3.70
CA ARG A 9 -0.52 -10.68 2.30
C ARG A 9 -1.60 -10.08 1.41
N VAL A 10 -1.22 -9.19 0.52
CA VAL A 10 -2.12 -8.59 -0.45
C VAL A 10 -1.72 -9.08 -1.84
N ALA A 11 -2.71 -9.47 -2.65
CA ALA A 11 -2.52 -9.74 -4.06
C ALA A 11 -3.21 -8.66 -4.88
N TYR A 12 -2.66 -8.38 -6.06
CA TYR A 12 -3.31 -7.53 -7.04
C TYR A 12 -3.20 -8.14 -8.43
N GLU A 13 -4.15 -7.80 -9.30
CA GLU A 13 -4.13 -8.09 -10.73
C GLU A 13 -4.78 -6.91 -11.46
N GLY A 14 -3.93 -6.09 -12.11
CA GLY A 14 -4.36 -4.78 -12.58
C GLY A 14 -4.91 -3.94 -11.43
N GLY A 15 -6.14 -3.43 -11.58
CA GLY A 15 -6.82 -2.64 -10.56
C GLY A 15 -7.54 -3.45 -9.47
N ASP A 16 -7.62 -4.77 -9.58
CA ASP A 16 -8.24 -5.61 -8.54
C ASP A 16 -7.22 -5.88 -7.42
N ILE A 17 -7.56 -5.55 -6.18
CA ILE A 17 -6.69 -5.69 -5.01
C ILE A 17 -7.43 -6.47 -3.92
N ARG A 18 -6.86 -7.60 -3.51
CA ARG A 18 -7.46 -8.54 -2.56
C ARG A 18 -6.53 -8.87 -1.39
N LEU A 19 -7.12 -8.95 -0.20
CA LEU A 19 -6.46 -9.47 0.98
C LEU A 19 -6.44 -11.01 0.91
N VAL A 20 -5.25 -11.60 0.91
CA VAL A 20 -5.05 -13.04 0.73
C VAL A 20 -4.93 -13.78 2.05
N SER A 21 -4.20 -13.20 3.01
CA SER A 21 -3.98 -13.82 4.31
C SER A 21 -3.56 -12.81 5.36
N GLU A 22 -3.71 -13.22 6.61
CA GLU A 22 -3.33 -12.49 7.82
C GLU A 22 -2.50 -13.41 8.72
N GLU A 23 -1.44 -12.88 9.33
CA GLU A 23 -0.54 -13.61 10.21
C GLU A 23 -0.13 -12.73 11.39
N GLU A 24 -0.37 -13.18 12.62
CA GLU A 24 0.22 -12.55 13.81
C GLU A 24 1.72 -12.83 13.87
N VAL A 25 2.52 -11.78 14.04
CA VAL A 25 3.97 -11.86 14.14
C VAL A 25 4.48 -11.10 15.36
N GLY A 26 5.45 -11.67 16.08
CA GLY A 26 6.15 -10.98 17.16
C GLY A 26 7.17 -10.01 16.57
N MET A 27 6.83 -8.72 16.50
CA MET A 27 7.70 -7.70 15.90
C MET A 27 7.39 -6.31 16.45
N THR A 28 8.44 -5.53 16.72
CA THR A 28 8.32 -4.10 16.99
C THR A 28 8.29 -3.33 15.68
N LEU A 29 7.23 -2.56 15.45
CA LEU A 29 7.09 -1.71 14.28
C LEU A 29 7.60 -0.29 14.54
N PRO A 30 8.03 0.42 13.48
CA PRO A 30 8.25 1.85 13.57
C PRO A 30 6.94 2.59 13.92
N PRO A 31 7.02 3.81 14.48
CA PRO A 31 5.85 4.63 14.77
C PRO A 31 5.04 4.92 13.50
N SER A 32 3.78 5.32 13.69
CA SER A 32 2.94 5.80 12.60
C SER A 32 3.58 6.99 11.89
N ASP A 33 3.46 7.04 10.57
CA ASP A 33 3.87 8.21 9.79
C ASP A 33 2.78 9.29 9.85
N GLU A 34 3.21 10.54 9.81
CA GLU A 34 2.34 11.70 9.69
C GLU A 34 2.22 12.09 8.22
N LEU A 35 1.00 12.37 7.79
CA LEU A 35 0.77 13.14 6.56
C LEU A 35 0.24 14.49 7.02
N GLY A 36 0.88 15.56 6.56
CA GLY A 36 0.39 16.91 6.80
C GLY A 36 -0.95 17.15 6.10
N GLU A 37 -1.47 18.36 6.24
CA GLU A 37 -2.72 18.75 5.57
C GLU A 37 -2.55 18.80 4.04
N GLY A 38 -3.64 18.54 3.32
CA GLY A 38 -3.70 18.63 1.86
C GLY A 38 -3.67 17.30 1.13
N GLU A 39 -3.53 17.39 -0.19
CA GLU A 39 -3.46 16.24 -1.09
C GLU A 39 -2.02 15.74 -1.23
N HIS A 40 -1.85 14.41 -1.22
CA HIS A 40 -0.53 13.78 -1.30
C HIS A 40 -0.52 12.77 -2.45
N SER A 41 0.55 12.75 -3.22
CA SER A 41 0.83 11.68 -4.18
C SER A 41 1.67 10.56 -3.52
N GLY A 42 1.47 9.32 -3.93
CA GLY A 42 2.30 8.19 -3.50
C GLY A 42 1.47 6.97 -3.14
N PHE A 43 1.99 6.16 -2.20
CA PHE A 43 1.28 5.01 -1.66
C PHE A 43 1.45 4.96 -0.14
N TRP A 44 0.37 4.71 0.55
CA TRP A 44 0.38 4.43 1.98
C TRP A 44 -0.76 3.51 2.34
N TYR A 45 -0.68 2.94 3.54
CA TYR A 45 -1.76 2.16 4.11
C TYR A 45 -2.06 2.64 5.52
N GLU A 46 -3.31 2.46 5.91
CA GLU A 46 -3.85 2.89 7.19
C GLU A 46 -4.58 1.74 7.87
N LEU A 47 -4.38 1.65 9.18
CA LEU A 47 -5.22 0.89 10.08
C LEU A 47 -6.25 1.86 10.66
N ARG A 48 -7.54 1.57 10.49
CA ARG A 48 -8.62 2.42 11.01
C ARG A 48 -9.55 1.68 11.95
N ASP A 49 -10.17 2.42 12.86
CA ASP A 49 -11.25 1.93 13.73
C ASP A 49 -12.63 2.01 13.04
N ALA A 50 -13.69 1.66 13.79
CA ALA A 50 -15.08 1.68 13.32
C ALA A 50 -15.59 3.09 12.97
N ASP A 51 -15.04 4.14 13.60
CA ASP A 51 -15.37 5.54 13.33
C ASP A 51 -14.49 6.13 12.21
N ASN A 52 -13.76 5.27 11.50
CA ASN A 52 -12.84 5.60 10.42
C ASN A 52 -11.68 6.53 10.85
N GLN A 53 -11.34 6.54 12.15
CA GLN A 53 -10.17 7.24 12.67
C GLN A 53 -8.90 6.43 12.37
N VAL A 54 -7.82 7.13 12.02
CA VAL A 54 -6.53 6.50 11.71
C VAL A 54 -5.81 6.15 13.02
N LEU A 55 -5.66 4.85 13.26
CA LEU A 55 -4.91 4.30 14.40
C LEU A 55 -3.42 4.16 14.08
N TYR A 56 -3.11 3.91 12.81
CA TYR A 56 -1.75 3.74 12.30
C TYR A 56 -1.72 4.04 10.81
N ARG A 57 -0.63 4.64 10.34
CA ARG A 57 -0.36 4.89 8.93
C ARG A 57 1.09 4.57 8.64
N LYS A 58 1.38 3.99 7.47
CA LYS A 58 2.74 3.99 6.91
C LYS A 58 2.78 4.37 5.45
N VAL A 59 3.69 5.27 5.14
CA VAL A 59 4.04 5.70 3.79
C VAL A 59 5.17 4.80 3.30
N VAL A 60 4.95 4.13 2.18
CA VAL A 60 5.93 3.22 1.60
C VAL A 60 6.02 3.41 0.09
N ARG A 61 7.10 2.93 -0.52
CA ARG A 61 7.17 2.88 -1.98
C ARG A 61 6.05 2.00 -2.51
N SER A 62 5.30 2.49 -3.51
CA SER A 62 4.17 1.75 -4.07
C SER A 62 4.58 0.33 -4.54
N PRO A 63 3.91 -0.72 -4.04
CA PRO A 63 4.09 -2.08 -4.51
C PRO A 63 3.26 -2.38 -5.78
N LEU A 64 2.32 -1.50 -6.15
CA LEU A 64 1.46 -1.62 -7.33
C LEU A 64 2.22 -1.13 -8.58
N ARG A 65 3.20 -1.91 -9.04
CA ARG A 65 4.07 -1.51 -10.17
C ARG A 65 3.49 -1.97 -11.50
N GLU A 66 3.04 -1.03 -12.31
CA GLU A 66 2.59 -1.29 -13.69
C GLU A 66 3.63 -0.88 -14.76
N HIS A 67 4.83 -0.51 -14.35
CA HIS A 67 5.87 -0.07 -15.26
C HIS A 67 7.26 -0.55 -14.86
N ALA A 68 8.12 -0.70 -15.86
CA ALA A 68 9.53 -1.00 -15.69
C ALA A 68 10.39 0.13 -16.29
N GLU A 69 11.56 0.36 -15.70
CA GLU A 69 12.60 1.14 -16.35
C GLU A 69 13.35 0.22 -17.32
N ALA A 70 13.37 0.61 -18.58
CA ALA A 70 14.08 -0.08 -19.65
C ALA A 70 14.94 0.94 -20.41
N PHE A 71 16.01 0.47 -21.05
CA PHE A 71 16.80 1.33 -21.91
C PHE A 71 16.16 1.43 -23.29
N HIS A 72 15.99 2.65 -23.79
CA HIS A 72 15.49 2.89 -25.13
C HIS A 72 16.45 2.24 -26.14
N PRO A 73 15.96 1.40 -27.07
CA PRO A 73 16.83 0.59 -27.93
C PRO A 73 17.74 1.42 -28.83
N GLU A 74 17.29 2.62 -29.22
CA GLU A 74 18.06 3.49 -30.13
C GLU A 74 18.95 4.52 -29.42
N THR A 75 18.55 5.00 -28.24
CA THR A 75 19.24 6.12 -27.58
C THR A 75 20.02 5.68 -26.35
N GLY A 76 19.78 4.45 -25.85
CA GLY A 76 20.37 3.95 -24.62
C GLY A 76 19.92 4.71 -23.36
N ALA A 77 18.96 5.63 -23.48
CA ALA A 77 18.45 6.40 -22.34
C ALA A 77 17.45 5.56 -21.51
N PRO A 78 17.44 5.68 -20.17
CA PRO A 78 16.42 5.04 -19.35
C PRO A 78 15.05 5.66 -19.64
N THR A 79 14.06 4.81 -19.94
CA THR A 79 12.67 5.19 -20.18
C THR A 79 11.75 4.28 -19.38
N ARG A 80 10.57 4.80 -18.99
CA ARG A 80 9.52 4.02 -18.33
C ARG A 80 8.60 3.42 -19.39
N VAL A 81 8.56 2.10 -19.45
CA VAL A 81 7.65 1.36 -20.34
C VAL A 81 6.51 0.78 -19.52
N ALA A 82 5.29 0.86 -20.06
CA ALA A 82 4.16 0.14 -19.50
C ALA A 82 4.46 -1.36 -19.59
N ARG A 83 4.29 -2.07 -18.47
CA ARG A 83 4.36 -3.52 -18.43
C ARG A 83 2.93 -4.03 -18.44
N ALA A 84 2.64 -5.12 -19.17
CA ALA A 84 1.31 -5.73 -19.14
C ALA A 84 0.90 -5.96 -17.68
N ALA A 85 -0.36 -5.63 -17.33
CA ALA A 85 -0.87 -5.63 -15.95
C ALA A 85 -0.37 -6.85 -15.19
N GLU A 86 0.65 -6.66 -14.35
CA GLU A 86 1.27 -7.77 -13.66
C GLU A 86 0.41 -8.09 -12.44
N ALA A 87 -0.01 -9.34 -12.35
CA ALA A 87 -0.45 -9.87 -11.07
C ALA A 87 0.75 -9.93 -10.13
N GLY A 88 0.56 -9.54 -8.87
CA GLY A 88 1.63 -9.52 -7.90
C GLY A 88 1.13 -9.76 -6.48
N THR A 89 2.06 -10.05 -5.57
CA THR A 89 1.76 -10.07 -4.14
C THR A 89 2.78 -9.27 -3.36
N PHE A 90 2.32 -8.59 -2.32
CA PHE A 90 3.17 -7.85 -1.39
C PHE A 90 2.67 -8.03 0.04
N TRP A 91 3.52 -7.62 0.99
CA TRP A 91 3.24 -7.73 2.41
C TRP A 91 3.12 -6.35 3.03
N LEU A 92 2.09 -6.16 3.85
CA LEU A 92 1.92 -4.99 4.70
C LEU A 92 1.97 -5.44 6.15
N THR A 93 2.47 -4.59 7.05
CA THR A 93 2.50 -4.93 8.47
C THR A 93 2.02 -3.77 9.31
N VAL A 94 1.09 -4.04 10.22
CA VAL A 94 0.50 -3.05 11.13
C VAL A 94 0.64 -3.52 12.57
N PRO A 95 0.61 -2.61 13.57
CA PRO A 95 0.54 -3.04 14.96
C PRO A 95 -0.76 -3.81 15.19
N SER A 96 -0.71 -4.85 16.03
CA SER A 96 -1.94 -5.47 16.52
C SER A 96 -2.64 -4.45 17.40
N HIS A 97 -3.86 -4.05 17.02
CA HIS A 97 -4.62 -3.03 17.72
C HIS A 97 -6.05 -3.51 17.98
N PRO A 98 -6.51 -3.56 19.24
CA PRO A 98 -7.81 -4.14 19.58
C PRO A 98 -8.99 -3.32 19.05
N GLY A 99 -8.78 -2.06 18.68
CA GLY A 99 -9.78 -1.19 18.05
C GLY A 99 -9.79 -1.23 16.52
N ALA A 100 -8.87 -1.97 15.88
CA ALA A 100 -8.80 -1.99 14.42
C ALA A 100 -10.01 -2.70 13.80
N CYS A 101 -10.52 -2.10 12.73
CA CYS A 101 -11.64 -2.59 11.94
C CYS A 101 -11.32 -2.62 10.45
N TYR A 102 -10.46 -1.71 9.96
CA TYR A 102 -10.20 -1.59 8.51
C TYR A 102 -8.72 -1.53 8.14
N LEU A 103 -8.36 -2.40 7.19
CA LEU A 103 -7.29 -2.35 6.20
C LEU A 103 -7.50 -1.32 5.07
N VAL A 104 -6.95 -0.09 5.09
CA VAL A 104 -7.17 0.86 3.97
C VAL A 104 -5.89 1.13 3.19
N LEU A 105 -5.95 1.02 1.86
CA LEU A 105 -4.84 1.31 0.95
C LEU A 105 -5.12 2.56 0.14
N HIS A 106 -4.12 3.43 0.05
CA HIS A 106 -4.14 4.64 -0.76
C HIS A 106 -3.05 4.58 -1.81
N SER A 107 -3.38 4.97 -3.04
CA SER A 107 -2.41 5.04 -4.13
C SER A 107 -2.74 6.17 -5.09
N SER A 108 -1.72 6.85 -5.58
CA SER A 108 -1.79 7.59 -6.84
C SER A 108 -2.00 6.62 -8.00
N PRO A 109 -2.51 7.10 -9.15
CA PRO A 109 -2.56 6.30 -10.37
C PRO A 109 -1.21 5.64 -10.68
N THR A 110 -1.26 4.38 -11.09
CA THR A 110 -0.10 3.52 -11.41
C THR A 110 0.50 3.82 -12.79
N GLU A 111 -0.28 4.49 -13.65
CA GLU A 111 0.12 4.97 -14.96
C GLU A 111 1.30 5.97 -14.85
N PRO A 112 2.43 5.76 -15.57
CA PRO A 112 3.65 6.54 -15.40
C PRO A 112 3.50 8.06 -15.52
N ARG A 113 2.55 8.54 -16.34
CA ARG A 113 2.31 9.99 -16.56
C ARG A 113 1.44 10.63 -15.47
N ARG A 114 0.82 9.82 -14.62
CA ARG A 114 -0.19 10.22 -13.63
C ARG A 114 0.22 9.93 -12.19
N THR A 115 1.42 9.40 -11.96
CA THR A 115 1.91 9.03 -10.61
C THR A 115 2.06 10.21 -9.65
N ALA A 116 2.04 11.45 -10.16
CA ALA A 116 2.08 12.67 -9.35
C ALA A 116 0.70 13.21 -8.97
N GLU A 117 -0.39 12.61 -9.50
CA GLU A 117 -1.74 12.95 -9.08
C GLU A 117 -1.99 12.54 -7.62
N ALA A 118 -2.96 13.20 -6.98
CA ALA A 118 -3.35 12.89 -5.61
C ALA A 118 -3.74 11.40 -5.49
N ALA A 119 -3.27 10.77 -4.42
CA ALA A 119 -3.65 9.40 -4.11
C ALA A 119 -5.07 9.36 -3.54
N THR A 120 -5.78 8.30 -3.90
CA THR A 120 -7.14 8.02 -3.45
C THR A 120 -7.19 6.67 -2.73
N GLU A 121 -8.26 6.41 -2.00
CA GLU A 121 -8.55 5.07 -1.46
C GLU A 121 -8.73 4.10 -2.64
N VAL A 122 -7.83 3.12 -2.77
CA VAL A 122 -7.87 2.12 -3.86
C VAL A 122 -8.37 0.77 -3.38
N SER A 123 -8.33 0.51 -2.08
CA SER A 123 -8.93 -0.68 -1.49
C SER A 123 -9.19 -0.51 0.00
N ARG A 124 -10.21 -1.22 0.49
CA ARG A 124 -10.58 -1.32 1.90
C ARG A 124 -10.92 -2.77 2.22
N PHE A 125 -10.36 -3.27 3.32
CA PHE A 125 -10.60 -4.61 3.82
C PHE A 125 -11.14 -4.55 5.24
N ASP A 126 -12.27 -5.24 5.48
CA ASP A 126 -12.78 -5.47 6.83
C ASP A 126 -11.87 -6.48 7.55
N LEU A 127 -11.33 -6.08 8.69
CA LEU A 127 -10.54 -6.95 9.54
C LEU A 127 -11.50 -7.74 10.42
N ARG A 128 -11.61 -9.03 10.17
CA ARG A 128 -12.42 -9.94 10.97
C ARG A 128 -11.69 -10.15 12.30
N ARG A 129 -12.38 -9.89 13.41
CA ARG A 129 -11.92 -10.34 14.73
C ARG A 129 -12.31 -11.79 14.98
#